data_AF-A0AAD0CBA3-F1
#
_entry.id   AF-A0AAD0CBA3-F1
#
_cell.length_a   1.000
_cell.length_b   1.000
_cell.length_c   1.000
_cell.angle_alpha   90.00
_cell.angle_beta   90.00
_cell.angle_gamma   90.00
#
_symmetry.space_group_name_H-M   'P 1'
#
loop_
_entity.id
_entity.type
_entity.pdbx_description
1 polymer ?
#
loop_
_entity_poly.entity_id
_entity_poly.type
_entity_poly.pdbx_seq_one_letter_code
_entity_poly.pdbx_strand_id
1 'polypeptide(L)'
;MKFEQLLNNFDMGVCVEQLQKESLLDLALLFVTVDGSIADEELNVVSAWAQKIEWNSAIEIDNYIIEMTKKCVSAVQTNEIESFIQHRMSHIIDQPMRVFVLELLKQVIEADGITHENELKALKIVESIV
;
A
#
# COMPACT_ATOMS: atom_id res chain seq x y z
N MET A 1 1.15 -3.31 -19.32
CA MET A 1 -0.27 -3.58 -19.67
C MET A 1 -0.94 -4.70 -18.84
N LYS A 2 -0.39 -5.14 -17.70
CA LYS A 2 -1.06 -6.12 -16.80
C LYS A 2 -1.92 -5.48 -15.70
N PHE A 3 -1.67 -4.19 -15.43
CA PHE A 3 -2.27 -3.41 -14.35
C PHE A 3 -3.79 -3.24 -14.49
N GLU A 4 -4.28 -2.84 -15.67
CA GLU A 4 -5.71 -2.58 -15.91
C GLU A 4 -6.56 -3.87 -15.91
N GLN A 5 -5.96 -5.01 -16.28
CA GLN A 5 -6.64 -6.30 -16.29
C GLN A 5 -6.85 -6.87 -14.88
N LEU A 6 -5.93 -6.61 -13.95
CA LEU A 6 -6.10 -7.00 -12.55
C LEU A 6 -7.16 -6.14 -11.85
N LEU A 7 -7.21 -4.84 -12.16
CA LEU A 7 -8.23 -3.91 -11.67
C LEU A 7 -9.64 -4.24 -12.20
N ASN A 8 -9.77 -4.58 -13.49
CA ASN A 8 -11.07 -4.90 -14.09
C ASN A 8 -11.71 -6.21 -13.58
N ASN A 9 -10.93 -7.12 -12.99
CA ASN A 9 -11.46 -8.36 -12.40
C ASN A 9 -11.91 -8.20 -10.94
N PHE A 10 -11.81 -6.98 -10.38
CA PHE A 10 -11.96 -6.69 -8.95
C PHE A 10 -13.33 -6.08 -8.58
N ASP A 11 -14.34 -6.33 -9.41
CA ASP A 11 -15.61 -5.57 -9.41
C ASP A 11 -16.86 -6.44 -9.10
N MET A 12 -16.76 -7.43 -8.20
CA MET A 12 -17.91 -8.30 -7.87
C MET A 12 -18.09 -8.65 -6.37
N GLY A 13 -17.55 -7.86 -5.42
CA GLY A 13 -17.57 -8.22 -3.98
C GLY A 13 -17.41 -7.05 -2.99
N VAL A 14 -18.25 -6.02 -3.10
CA VAL A 14 -18.19 -4.69 -2.45
C VAL A 14 -17.65 -4.58 -1.01
N CYS A 15 -17.92 -5.52 -0.08
CA CYS A 15 -17.49 -5.39 1.33
C CYS A 15 -16.11 -5.98 1.66
N VAL A 16 -15.74 -7.11 1.05
CA VAL A 16 -14.41 -7.72 1.25
C VAL A 16 -13.38 -6.96 0.42
N GLU A 17 -13.78 -6.46 -0.74
CA GLU A 17 -12.94 -5.67 -1.64
C GLU A 17 -12.52 -4.33 -1.02
N GLN A 18 -13.40 -3.63 -0.30
CA GLN A 18 -13.03 -2.33 0.29
C GLN A 18 -11.95 -2.47 1.38
N LEU A 19 -12.06 -3.45 2.29
CA LEU A 19 -11.05 -3.68 3.33
C LEU A 19 -9.69 -4.09 2.74
N GLN A 20 -9.73 -4.85 1.65
CA GLN A 20 -8.55 -5.24 0.91
C GLN A 20 -7.89 -4.04 0.19
N LYS A 21 -8.69 -3.18 -0.47
CA LYS A 21 -8.25 -1.92 -1.09
C LYS A 21 -7.62 -0.98 -0.06
N GLU A 22 -8.26 -0.83 1.10
CA GLU A 22 -7.75 -0.07 2.25
C GLU A 22 -6.41 -0.63 2.74
N SER A 23 -6.34 -1.95 2.98
CA SER A 23 -5.10 -2.58 3.45
C SER A 23 -3.94 -2.46 2.47
N LEU A 24 -4.25 -2.43 1.18
CA LEU A 24 -3.27 -2.23 0.12
C LEU A 24 -2.77 -0.77 0.08
N LEU A 25 -3.67 0.21 0.19
CA LEU A 25 -3.33 1.63 0.34
C LEU A 25 -2.45 1.87 1.57
N ASP A 26 -2.79 1.25 2.70
CA ASP A 26 -2.05 1.34 3.95
C ASP A 26 -0.62 0.81 3.82
N LEU A 27 -0.43 -0.31 3.11
CA LEU A 27 0.88 -0.86 2.83
C LEU A 27 1.69 0.08 1.92
N ALA A 28 1.07 0.62 0.88
CA ALA A 28 1.74 1.56 -0.02
C ALA A 28 2.22 2.81 0.75
N LEU A 29 1.34 3.42 1.56
CA LEU A 29 1.66 4.58 2.39
C LEU A 29 2.70 4.28 3.47
N LEU A 30 2.72 3.06 4.02
CA LEU A 30 3.76 2.66 4.94
C LEU A 30 5.14 2.74 4.28
N PHE A 31 5.26 2.24 3.04
CA PHE A 31 6.53 2.25 2.31
C PHE A 31 6.99 3.67 1.96
N VAL A 32 6.07 4.59 1.62
CA VAL A 32 6.37 6.02 1.45
C VAL A 32 6.91 6.69 2.72
N THR A 33 6.67 6.08 3.89
CA THR A 33 7.08 6.66 5.19
C THR A 33 8.24 5.91 5.83
N VAL A 34 8.67 4.77 5.28
CA VAL A 34 9.54 3.80 5.95
C VAL A 34 11.01 4.25 6.01
N ASP A 35 11.41 5.09 5.06
CA ASP A 35 12.71 5.75 4.98
C ASP A 35 12.80 6.98 5.90
N GLY A 36 11.65 7.42 6.45
CA GLY A 36 11.52 8.59 7.32
C GLY A 36 11.33 9.90 6.56
N SER A 37 11.24 9.88 5.23
CA SER A 37 11.02 11.05 4.37
C SER A 37 9.95 10.77 3.33
N ILE A 38 8.84 11.51 3.38
CA ILE A 38 7.77 11.35 2.39
C ILE A 38 8.21 12.04 1.09
N ALA A 39 8.48 11.27 0.04
CA ALA A 39 8.76 11.82 -1.29
C ALA A 39 7.44 12.11 -2.05
N ASP A 40 7.37 13.26 -2.72
CA ASP A 40 6.20 13.65 -3.51
C ASP A 40 5.99 12.70 -4.70
N GLU A 41 7.07 12.15 -5.27
CA GLU A 41 7.03 11.17 -6.36
C GLU A 41 6.33 9.88 -5.95
N GLU A 42 6.64 9.37 -4.75
CA GLU A 42 6.05 8.16 -4.19
C GLU A 42 4.57 8.37 -3.85
N LEU A 43 4.23 9.49 -3.20
CA LEU A 43 2.85 9.87 -2.94
C LEU A 43 2.04 10.00 -4.22
N ASN A 44 2.63 10.52 -5.30
CA ASN A 44 1.95 10.66 -6.57
C ASN A 44 1.62 9.29 -7.19
N VAL A 45 2.49 8.28 -7.04
CA VAL A 45 2.17 6.89 -7.43
C VAL A 45 0.98 6.35 -6.65
N VAL A 46 0.97 6.55 -5.32
CA VAL A 46 -0.13 6.10 -4.47
C VAL A 46 -1.43 6.85 -4.79
N SER A 47 -1.38 8.16 -4.99
CA SER A 47 -2.56 8.98 -5.32
C SER A 47 -3.12 8.63 -6.71
N ALA A 48 -2.25 8.46 -7.71
CA ALA A 48 -2.66 8.01 -9.04
C ALA A 48 -3.26 6.60 -9.03
N TRP A 49 -2.84 5.74 -8.10
CA TRP A 49 -3.48 4.45 -7.87
C TRP A 49 -4.83 4.62 -7.19
N ALA A 50 -4.89 5.42 -6.13
CA ALA A 50 -6.09 5.70 -5.34
C ALA A 50 -7.25 6.18 -6.24
N GLN A 51 -6.97 7.08 -7.19
CA GLN A 51 -7.95 7.60 -8.15
C GLN A 51 -8.52 6.55 -9.12
N LYS A 52 -7.83 5.42 -9.33
CA LYS A 52 -8.27 4.34 -10.25
C LYS A 52 -9.14 3.29 -9.57
N ILE A 53 -9.30 3.37 -8.26
CA ILE A 53 -10.07 2.41 -7.48
C ILE A 53 -11.45 2.98 -7.25
N GLU A 54 -12.46 2.13 -7.39
CA GLU A 54 -13.78 2.47 -6.89
C GLU A 54 -13.77 2.44 -5.35
N TRP A 55 -13.77 3.63 -4.76
CA TRP A 55 -13.68 3.86 -3.32
C TRP A 55 -15.07 4.00 -2.70
N ASN A 56 -15.43 3.04 -1.85
CA ASN A 56 -16.75 2.95 -1.25
C ASN A 56 -16.71 3.10 0.29
N SER A 57 -15.73 3.86 0.82
CA SER A 57 -15.62 4.15 2.26
C SER A 57 -16.42 5.39 2.66
N ALA A 58 -16.72 5.53 3.96
CA ALA A 58 -17.42 6.69 4.52
C ALA A 58 -16.57 7.97 4.53
N ILE A 59 -15.25 7.83 4.38
CA ILE A 59 -14.27 8.92 4.37
C ILE A 59 -13.79 9.10 2.93
N GLU A 60 -13.60 10.33 2.48
CA GLU A 60 -13.01 10.61 1.17
C GLU A 60 -11.58 10.06 1.09
N ILE A 61 -11.21 9.55 -0.09
CA ILE A 61 -9.92 8.86 -0.28
C ILE A 61 -8.71 9.75 0.04
N ASP A 62 -8.77 11.05 -0.29
CA ASP A 62 -7.71 12.01 0.05
C ASP A 62 -7.58 12.19 1.56
N ASN A 63 -8.70 12.28 2.28
CA ASN A 63 -8.71 12.38 3.74
C ASN A 63 -8.19 11.08 4.38
N TYR A 64 -8.56 9.92 3.80
CA TYR A 64 -8.05 8.62 4.23
C TYR A 64 -6.53 8.54 4.08
N ILE A 65 -5.99 8.95 2.92
CA ILE A 65 -4.54 8.99 2.66
C ILE A 65 -3.84 9.86 3.71
N ILE A 66 -4.35 11.06 3.97
CA ILE A 66 -3.75 11.98 4.96
C ILE A 66 -3.75 11.38 6.37
N GLU A 67 -4.89 10.81 6.81
CA GLU A 67 -4.98 10.21 8.14
C GLU A 67 -4.11 8.96 8.27
N MET A 68 -4.08 8.13 7.23
CA MET A 68 -3.29 6.90 7.24
C MET A 68 -1.81 7.19 7.18
N THR A 69 -1.37 8.17 6.38
CA THR A 69 0.04 8.60 6.33
C THR A 69 0.54 8.97 7.73
N LYS A 70 -0.27 9.70 8.53
CA LYS A 70 0.08 10.02 9.92
C LYS A 70 0.22 8.78 10.80
N LYS A 71 -0.63 7.76 10.60
CA LYS A 71 -0.54 6.48 11.32
C LYS A 71 0.70 5.70 10.90
N CYS A 72 1.03 5.68 9.62
CA CYS A 72 2.23 5.05 9.07
C CYS A 72 3.50 5.70 9.63
N VAL A 73 3.60 7.05 9.61
CA VAL A 73 4.70 7.78 10.25
C VAL A 73 4.81 7.41 11.74
N SER A 74 3.69 7.31 12.45
CA SER A 74 3.68 6.93 13.86
C SER A 74 4.20 5.49 14.06
N ALA A 75 3.77 4.55 13.21
CA ALA A 75 4.21 3.15 13.26
C ALA A 75 5.70 2.98 12.91
N VAL A 76 6.22 3.81 12.00
CA VAL A 76 7.65 3.88 11.68
C VAL A 76 8.44 4.41 12.88
N GLN A 77 7.94 5.46 13.54
CA GLN A 77 8.55 6.01 14.76
C GLN A 77 8.55 5.03 15.94
N THR A 78 7.51 4.19 16.08
CA THR A 78 7.44 3.15 17.12
C THR A 78 8.16 1.86 16.74
N ASN A 79 8.73 1.79 15.52
CA ASN A 79 9.42 0.61 14.97
C ASN A 79 8.51 -0.64 14.89
N GLU A 80 7.21 -0.42 14.68
CA GLU A 80 6.16 -1.46 14.57
C GLU A 80 5.81 -1.81 13.10
N ILE A 81 6.73 -1.50 12.18
CA ILE A 81 6.58 -1.67 10.72
C ILE A 81 6.22 -3.12 10.37
N GLU A 82 6.93 -4.09 10.95
CA GLU A 82 6.71 -5.52 10.67
C GLU A 82 5.31 -5.97 11.11
N SER A 83 4.90 -5.61 12.32
CA SER A 83 3.56 -5.91 12.84
C SER A 83 2.47 -5.27 11.99
N PHE A 84 2.69 -4.05 11.52
CA PHE A 84 1.77 -3.35 10.63
C PHE A 84 1.62 -4.08 9.29
N ILE A 85 2.74 -4.46 8.67
CA ILE A 85 2.75 -5.21 7.41
C ILE A 85 2.00 -6.53 7.56
N GLN A 86 2.31 -7.32 8.59
CA GLN A 86 1.65 -8.61 8.83
C GLN A 86 0.15 -8.44 9.03
N HIS A 87 -0.24 -7.44 9.82
CA HIS A 87 -1.65 -7.18 10.09
C HIS A 87 -2.41 -6.79 8.81
N ARG A 88 -1.85 -5.92 7.96
CA ARG A 88 -2.47 -5.55 6.67
C ARG A 88 -2.49 -6.69 5.66
N MET A 89 -1.41 -7.46 5.56
CA MET A 89 -1.36 -8.65 4.72
C MET A 89 -2.36 -9.74 5.16
N SER A 90 -2.74 -9.79 6.44
CA SER A 90 -3.77 -10.72 6.93
C SER A 90 -5.17 -10.43 6.38
N HIS A 91 -5.45 -9.17 6.03
CA HIS A 91 -6.71 -8.78 5.40
C HIS A 91 -6.73 -9.04 3.90
N ILE A 92 -5.56 -9.26 3.29
CA ILE A 92 -5.42 -9.59 1.87
C ILE A 92 -5.51 -11.11 1.72
N ILE A 93 -6.74 -11.55 1.45
CA ILE A 93 -7.08 -12.97 1.32
C ILE A 93 -6.70 -13.46 -0.09
N ASP A 94 -6.85 -12.61 -1.10
CA ASP A 94 -6.64 -12.97 -2.49
C ASP A 94 -5.15 -13.04 -2.86
N GLN A 95 -4.70 -14.23 -3.28
CA GLN A 95 -3.34 -14.44 -3.78
C GLN A 95 -2.94 -13.52 -4.95
N PRO A 96 -3.77 -13.27 -5.99
CA PRO A 96 -3.40 -12.30 -7.02
C PRO A 96 -3.20 -10.89 -6.45
N MET A 97 -3.91 -10.54 -5.37
CA MET A 97 -3.75 -9.26 -4.72
C MET A 97 -2.46 -9.17 -3.91
N ARG A 98 -2.01 -10.26 -3.28
CA ARG A 98 -0.70 -10.31 -2.61
C ARG A 98 0.45 -10.09 -3.59
N VAL A 99 0.38 -10.74 -4.76
CA VAL A 99 1.37 -10.51 -5.83
C VAL A 99 1.31 -9.07 -6.31
N PHE A 100 0.11 -8.51 -6.46
CA PHE A 100 -0.07 -7.13 -6.86
C PHE A 100 0.48 -6.13 -5.83
N VAL A 101 0.30 -6.38 -4.53
CA VAL A 101 0.90 -5.57 -3.46
C VAL A 101 2.41 -5.50 -3.64
N LEU A 102 3.10 -6.61 -3.88
CA LEU A 102 4.53 -6.59 -4.15
C LEU A 102 4.90 -5.74 -5.36
N GLU A 103 4.15 -5.85 -6.44
CA GLU A 103 4.39 -5.03 -7.64
C GLU A 103 4.17 -3.53 -7.36
N LEU A 104 3.14 -3.18 -6.61
CA LEU A 104 2.89 -1.78 -6.24
C LEU A 104 3.98 -1.25 -5.32
N LEU A 105 4.36 -2.00 -4.28
CA LEU A 105 5.41 -1.59 -3.36
C LEU A 105 6.74 -1.39 -4.07
N LYS A 106 7.07 -2.25 -5.04
CA LYS A 106 8.24 -2.08 -5.91
C LYS A 106 8.16 -0.78 -6.73
N GLN A 107 6.99 -0.46 -7.28
CA GLN A 107 6.81 0.81 -8.00
C GLN A 107 6.94 2.03 -7.12
N VAL A 108 6.48 1.95 -5.86
CA VAL A 108 6.60 3.05 -4.89
C VAL A 108 8.08 3.30 -4.56
N ILE A 109 8.82 2.29 -4.12
CA ILE A 109 10.25 2.44 -3.73
C ILE A 109 11.21 2.71 -4.91
N GLU A 110 10.74 2.52 -6.14
CA GLU A 110 11.49 2.85 -7.36
C GLU A 110 11.08 4.23 -7.93
N ALA A 111 10.05 4.87 -7.38
CA ALA A 111 9.47 6.10 -7.92
C ALA A 111 10.41 7.32 -7.78
N ASP A 112 11.10 7.41 -6.65
CA ASP A 112 12.08 8.47 -6.35
C ASP A 112 13.49 8.12 -6.87
N GLY A 113 13.69 6.87 -7.31
CA GLY A 113 14.96 6.33 -7.76
C GLY A 113 15.99 6.08 -6.64
N ILE A 114 15.59 6.17 -5.37
CA ILE A 114 16.46 6.01 -4.20
C ILE A 114 15.90 4.92 -3.29
N THR A 115 16.33 3.68 -3.53
CA THR A 115 15.89 2.59 -2.65
C THR A 115 16.74 2.53 -1.37
N HIS A 116 16.10 2.72 -0.22
CA HIS A 116 16.74 2.65 1.09
C HIS A 116 16.84 1.21 1.64
N GLU A 117 17.78 0.95 2.55
CA GLU A 117 17.91 -0.36 3.20
C GLU A 117 16.66 -0.76 4.01
N ASN A 118 15.93 0.23 4.55
CA ASN A 118 14.72 0.00 5.34
C ASN A 118 13.56 -0.49 4.45
N GLU A 119 13.41 0.10 3.27
CA GLU A 119 12.44 -0.35 2.25
C GLU A 119 12.75 -1.76 1.79
N LEU A 120 14.02 -2.08 1.53
CA LEU A 120 14.43 -3.44 1.13
C LEU A 120 14.15 -4.47 2.23
N LYS A 121 14.33 -4.10 3.51
CA LYS A 121 13.96 -4.97 4.64
C LYS A 121 12.45 -5.17 4.72
N ALA A 122 11.68 -4.09 4.61
CA ALA A 122 10.21 -4.15 4.60
C ALA A 122 9.70 -4.98 3.41
N LEU A 123 10.28 -4.81 2.22
CA LEU A 123 9.92 -5.56 1.01
C LEU A 123 10.18 -7.05 1.19
N LYS A 124 11.32 -7.44 1.78
CA LYS A 124 11.62 -8.85 2.08
C LYS A 124 10.61 -9.48 3.04
N ILE A 125 10.10 -8.71 4.01
CA ILE A 125 9.05 -9.18 4.91
C ILE A 125 7.77 -9.48 4.11
N VAL A 126 7.37 -8.55 3.23
CA VAL A 126 6.20 -8.76 2.36
C VAL A 126 6.41 -9.95 1.42
N GLU A 127 7.59 -10.07 0.80
CA GLU A 127 7.94 -11.20 -0.08
C GLU A 127 7.90 -12.55 0.65
N SER A 128 8.13 -12.58 1.96
CA SER A 128 8.01 -13.81 2.77
C SER A 128 6.55 -14.18 3.11
N ILE A 129 5.59 -13.28 2.91
CA ILE A 129 4.17 -13.46 3.27
C ILE A 129 3.29 -13.75 2.03
N VAL A 130 3.77 -13.38 0.84
CA VAL A 130 3.09 -13.52 -0.46
C VAL A 130 3.27 -14.92 -1.03
#